data_AF-A0A538C6W1-F1
#
_entry.id   AF-A0A538C6W1-F1
#
_cell.length_a   1.000
_cell.length_b   1.000
_cell.length_c   1.000
_cell.angle_alpha   90.00
_cell.angle_beta   90.00
_cell.angle_gamma   90.00
#
_symmetry.space_group_name_H-M   'P 1'
#
loop_
_entity.id
_entity.type
_entity.pdbx_description
1 polymer ?
#
loop_
_entity_poly.entity_id
_entity_poly.type
_entity_poly.pdbx_seq_one_letter_code
_entity_poly.pdbx_strand_id
1 'polypeptide(L)'
;MGMLAWVIMGLAIWHFTIFLPDRFWGGIVGAFVGSLVGAIVVGLIIYAVKVSELRVPGEKATDIGVVLYAIPGALLGIALVYFEGVRRERAERAHAERL
;
A
#
# COMPACT_ATOMS: atom_id res chain seq x y z
N MET A 1 4.67 3.51 19.08
CA MET A 1 3.33 3.31 18.47
C MET A 1 3.26 3.65 16.97
N GLY A 2 4.25 4.32 16.36
CA GLY A 2 4.10 4.83 14.98
C GLY A 2 3.97 3.76 13.89
N MET A 3 4.69 2.64 13.98
CA MET A 3 4.56 1.56 12.99
C MET A 3 3.17 0.91 13.01
N LEU A 4 2.61 0.68 14.21
CA LEU A 4 1.23 0.19 14.34
C LEU A 4 0.24 1.19 13.74
N ALA A 5 0.46 2.50 13.93
CA ALA A 5 -0.37 3.53 13.33
C ALA A 5 -0.31 3.50 11.79
N TRP A 6 0.85 3.20 11.19
CA TRP A 6 0.97 3.01 9.74
C TRP A 6 0.21 1.79 9.24
N VAL A 7 0.29 0.67 9.96
CA VAL A 7 -0.50 -0.53 9.64
C VAL A 7 -1.99 -0.20 9.69
N ILE A 8 -2.47 0.43 10.76
CA ILE A 8 -3.88 0.82 10.91
C ILE A 8 -4.30 1.79 9.79
N MET A 9 -3.45 2.76 9.43
CA MET A 9 -3.72 3.67 8.32
C MET A 9 -3.81 2.94 6.98
N GLY A 10 -2.90 1.99 6.71
CA GLY A 10 -2.95 1.14 5.52
C GLY A 10 -4.21 0.28 5.48
N LEU A 11 -4.62 -0.29 6.62
CA LEU A 11 -5.89 -1.01 6.74
C LEU A 11 -7.08 -0.10 6.45
N ALA A 12 -7.12 1.09 7.04
CA ALA A 12 -8.20 2.06 6.83
C ALA A 12 -8.34 2.42 5.35
N ILE A 13 -7.23 2.67 4.65
CA ILE A 13 -7.23 2.98 3.22
C ILE A 13 -7.66 1.76 2.39
N TRP A 14 -7.18 0.56 2.73
CA TRP A 14 -7.55 -0.66 2.02
C TRP A 14 -9.06 -0.92 2.02
N HIS A 15 -9.80 -0.57 3.08
CA HIS A 15 -11.26 -0.76 3.09
C HIS A 15 -11.97 -0.02 1.94
N PHE A 16 -11.40 1.07 1.43
CA PHE A 16 -11.99 1.81 0.31
C PHE A 16 -11.77 1.11 -1.05
N THR A 17 -11.00 0.02 -1.12
CA THR A 17 -10.85 -0.74 -2.37
C THR A 17 -12.12 -1.50 -2.75
N ILE A 18 -13.12 -1.59 -1.86
CA ILE A 18 -14.46 -2.11 -2.22
C ILE A 18 -15.13 -1.29 -3.33
N PHE A 19 -14.75 -0.02 -3.49
CA PHE A 19 -15.28 0.85 -4.53
C PHE A 19 -14.53 0.73 -5.86
N LEU A 20 -13.46 -0.06 -5.92
CA LEU A 20 -12.69 -0.30 -7.14
C LEU A 20 -13.15 -1.62 -7.78
N PRO A 21 -13.13 -1.73 -9.13
CA PRO A 21 -13.31 -3.01 -9.80
C PRO A 21 -12.27 -4.03 -9.30
N ASP A 22 -12.68 -5.27 -8.99
CA ASP A 22 -11.76 -6.29 -8.48
C ASP A 22 -10.87 -6.86 -9.59
N ARG A 23 -9.83 -6.09 -9.93
CA ARG A 23 -8.82 -6.41 -10.96
C ARG A 23 -7.42 -6.42 -10.38
N PHE A 24 -7.33 -6.60 -9.06
CA PHE A 24 -6.07 -6.64 -8.33
C PHE A 24 -5.35 -7.97 -8.60
N TRP A 25 -4.03 -7.94 -8.70
CA TRP A 25 -3.26 -9.18 -8.73
C TRP A 25 -3.38 -9.91 -7.38
N GLY A 26 -4.07 -11.06 -7.37
CA GLY A 26 -4.44 -11.76 -6.15
C GLY A 26 -5.72 -11.23 -5.47
N GLY A 27 -6.55 -10.46 -6.20
CA GLY A 27 -7.82 -9.94 -5.72
C GLY A 27 -7.69 -8.98 -4.53
N ILE A 28 -8.74 -8.89 -3.72
CA ILE A 28 -8.79 -8.01 -2.53
C ILE A 28 -7.65 -8.28 -1.54
N VAL A 29 -7.15 -9.53 -1.45
CA VAL A 29 -6.01 -9.91 -0.61
C VAL A 29 -4.71 -9.33 -1.16
N GLY A 30 -4.54 -9.29 -2.48
CA GLY A 30 -3.44 -8.58 -3.12
C GLY A 30 -3.43 -7.09 -2.76
N ALA A 31 -4.58 -6.43 -2.84
CA ALA A 31 -4.73 -5.03 -2.45
C ALA A 31 -4.41 -4.81 -0.96
N PHE A 32 -4.79 -5.75 -0.09
CA PHE A 32 -4.49 -5.75 1.35
C PHE A 32 -2.98 -5.77 1.60
N VAL A 33 -2.28 -6.75 1.00
CA VAL A 33 -0.82 -6.88 1.15
C VAL A 33 -0.12 -5.66 0.54
N GLY A 34 -0.54 -5.21 -0.64
CA GLY A 34 0.00 -4.01 -1.30
C GLY A 34 -0.12 -2.77 -0.40
N SER A 35 -1.31 -2.53 0.17
CA SER A 35 -1.55 -1.42 1.08
C SER A 35 -0.64 -1.45 2.31
N LEU A 36 -0.54 -2.61 2.97
CA LEU A 36 0.27 -2.75 4.19
C LEU A 36 1.76 -2.58 3.92
N VAL A 37 2.28 -3.29 2.91
CA VAL A 37 3.70 -3.21 2.55
C VAL A 37 4.04 -1.81 2.08
N GLY A 38 3.20 -1.22 1.23
CA GLY A 38 3.38 0.15 0.76
C GLY A 38 3.41 1.16 1.91
N ALA A 39 2.43 1.11 2.82
CA ALA A 39 2.33 1.99 3.98
C ALA A 39 3.57 1.91 4.88
N ILE A 40 4.07 0.69 5.15
CA ILE A 40 5.26 0.47 5.98
C ILE A 40 6.52 0.97 5.26
N VAL A 41 6.74 0.57 4.01
CA VAL A 41 7.97 0.88 3.27
C VAL A 41 8.09 2.38 3.05
N VAL A 42 7.04 3.04 2.55
CA VAL A 42 7.08 4.48 2.30
C VAL A 42 7.06 5.26 3.62
N GLY A 43 6.32 4.81 4.64
CA GLY A 43 6.36 5.39 5.97
C GLY A 43 7.78 5.39 6.55
N LEU A 44 8.49 4.27 6.43
CA LEU A 44 9.90 4.15 6.82
C LEU A 44 10.81 5.07 6.01
N ILE A 45 10.63 5.14 4.69
CA ILE A 45 11.45 6.03 3.83
C ILE A 45 11.26 7.49 4.24
N ILE A 46 10.02 7.96 4.37
CA ILE A 46 9.72 9.35 4.75
C ILE A 46 10.26 9.65 6.15
N TYR A 47 10.05 8.75 7.10
CA TYR A 47 10.54 8.94 8.46
C TYR A 47 12.08 8.96 8.53
N ALA A 48 12.74 8.05 7.80
CA ALA A 48 14.19 7.98 7.75
C ALA A 48 14.81 9.24 7.13
N VAL A 49 14.21 9.77 6.05
CA VAL A 49 14.63 11.06 5.47
C VAL A 49 14.44 12.20 6.46
N LYS A 50 13.33 12.22 7.21
CA LYS A 50 13.02 13.31 8.15
C LYS A 50 13.93 13.33 9.39
N VAL A 51 14.30 12.16 9.89
CA VAL A 51 15.12 12.01 11.11
C VAL A 51 16.61 11.79 10.78
N SER A 52 16.96 11.65 9.50
CA SER A 52 18.31 11.29 9.02
C SER A 52 18.86 9.98 9.62
N GLU A 53 17.96 9.12 10.11
CA GLU A 53 18.27 7.83 10.72
C GLU A 53 17.21 6.80 10.33
N LEU A 54 17.64 5.59 9.98
CA LEU A 54 16.74 4.50 9.65
C LEU A 54 16.25 3.82 10.94
N ARG A 55 15.31 4.47 11.63
CA ARG A 55 14.76 4.00 12.89
C ARG A 55 13.23 3.91 12.86
N VAL A 56 12.68 2.93 13.58
CA VAL A 56 11.24 2.81 13.78
C VAL A 56 10.76 3.89 14.77
N PRO A 57 9.64 4.61 14.48
CA PRO A 57 9.15 5.67 15.36
C PRO A 57 8.82 5.13 16.76
N GLY A 58 9.54 5.64 17.76
CA GLY A 58 9.35 5.31 19.19
C GLY A 58 8.08 5.92 19.78
N GLU A 59 7.81 5.65 21.07
CA GLU A 59 6.61 6.13 21.77
C GLU A 59 6.42 7.65 21.79
N LYS A 60 7.51 8.43 21.71
CA LYS A 60 7.46 9.90 21.72
C LYS A 60 7.14 10.51 20.36
N ALA A 61 7.11 9.72 19.29
CA ALA A 61 6.79 10.15 17.93
C ALA A 61 5.31 9.87 17.60
N THR A 62 4.40 10.36 18.44
CA THR A 62 2.93 10.19 18.33
C THR A 62 2.24 11.39 17.68
N ASP A 63 2.98 12.21 16.95
CA ASP A 63 2.41 13.33 16.21
C ASP A 63 1.51 12.83 15.07
N ILE A 64 0.40 13.52 14.82
CA ILE A 64 -0.55 13.22 13.73
C ILE A 64 0.20 13.14 12.40
N GLY A 65 1.20 14.01 12.21
CA GLY A 65 2.02 14.01 11.00
C GLY A 65 2.72 12.67 10.72
N VAL A 66 3.13 11.93 11.76
CA VAL A 66 3.80 10.63 11.58
C VAL A 66 2.84 9.62 10.97
N VAL A 67 1.58 9.61 11.38
CA VAL A 67 0.58 8.66 10.88
C VAL A 67 0.30 8.88 9.40
N LEU A 68 0.31 10.14 8.94
CA LEU A 68 0.02 10.50 7.55
C LEU A 68 1.11 10.02 6.57
N TYR A 69 2.31 9.69 7.03
CA TYR A 69 3.38 9.16 6.17
C TYR A 69 3.04 7.81 5.54
N ALA A 70 2.12 7.06 6.13
CA ALA A 70 1.65 5.79 5.58
C ALA A 70 0.76 5.95 4.34
N ILE A 71 0.04 7.08 4.21
CA ILE A 71 -0.97 7.31 3.17
C ILE A 71 -0.38 7.14 1.75
N PRO A 72 0.68 7.85 1.35
CA PRO A 72 1.22 7.71 0.00
C PRO A 72 1.70 6.28 -0.28
N GLY A 73 2.26 5.61 0.72
CA GLY A 73 2.68 4.22 0.64
C GLY A 73 1.52 3.26 0.35
N ALA A 74 0.46 3.36 1.13
CA ALA A 74 -0.71 2.51 0.98
C ALA A 74 -1.33 2.65 -0.42
N LEU A 75 -1.49 3.90 -0.88
CA LEU A 75 -2.02 4.20 -2.21
C LEU A 75 -1.14 3.66 -3.33
N LEU A 76 0.18 3.85 -3.24
CA LEU A 76 1.13 3.33 -4.23
C LEU A 76 1.12 1.80 -4.27
N GLY A 77 1.09 1.14 -3.10
CA GLY A 77 1.03 -0.32 -3.02
C GLY A 77 -0.24 -0.90 -3.64
N ILE A 78 -1.40 -0.30 -3.33
CA ILE A 78 -2.69 -0.67 -3.96
C ILE A 78 -2.63 -0.44 -5.47
N ALA A 79 -2.12 0.70 -5.92
CA ALA A 79 -2.03 1.05 -7.33
C ALA A 79 -1.15 0.05 -8.11
N LEU A 80 0.03 -0.30 -7.57
CA LEU A 80 0.93 -1.28 -8.19
C LEU A 80 0.25 -2.63 -8.37
N VAL A 81 -0.45 -3.12 -7.34
CA VAL A 81 -1.14 -4.42 -7.39
C VAL A 81 -2.34 -4.37 -8.35
N TYR A 82 -3.06 -3.24 -8.42
CA TYR A 82 -4.15 -3.04 -9.36
C TYR A 82 -3.68 -3.06 -10.81
N PHE A 83 -2.66 -2.25 -11.14
CA PHE A 83 -2.15 -2.16 -12.51
C PHE A 83 -1.50 -3.47 -12.96
N GLU A 84 -0.85 -4.19 -12.05
CA GLU A 84 -0.30 -5.52 -12.36
C GLU A 84 -1.40 -6.54 -12.67
N GLY A 85 -2.52 -6.52 -11.93
CA GLY A 85 -3.66 -7.39 -12.21
C GLY A 85 -4.33 -7.06 -13.55
N VAL A 86 -4.54 -5.77 -13.84
CA VAL A 86 -5.06 -5.33 -15.15
C VAL A 86 -4.13 -5.73 -16.30
N ARG A 87 -2.80 -5.65 -16.11
CA ARG A 87 -1.82 -6.05 -17.12
C ARG A 87 -1.91 -7.55 -17.42
N ARG A 88 -2.04 -8.39 -16.39
CA ARG A 88 -2.16 -9.86 -16.54
C ARG A 88 -3.44 -10.26 -17.25
N GLU A 89 -4.57 -9.67 -16.87
CA GLU A 89 -5.85 -9.96 -17.50
C GLU A 89 -5.84 -9.61 -19.01
N ARG A 90 -5.21 -8.49 -19.39
CA ARG A 90 -5.03 -8.12 -20.80
C ARG A 90 -4.17 -9.14 -21.57
N ALA A 91 -3.10 -9.64 -20.95
CA ALA A 91 -2.22 -10.62 -21.57
C ALA A 91 -2.92 -11.97 -21.76
N GLU A 92 -3.72 -12.40 -20.78
CA GLU A 92 -4.52 -13.63 -20.85
C GLU A 92 -5.59 -13.54 -21.94
N ARG A 93 -6.32 -12.42 -22.03
CA ARG A 93 -7.30 -12.18 -23.10
C ARG A 93 -6.66 -12.21 -24.49
N ALA A 94 -5.53 -11.54 -24.67
CA ALA A 94 -4.81 -11.53 -25.94
C ALA A 94 -4.26 -12.91 -26.34
N HIS A 95 -3.99 -13.80 -25.38
CA HIS A 95 -3.62 -15.18 -25.65
C HIS A 95 -4.83 -16.01 -26.10
N ALA A 96 -5.98 -15.84 -25.44
CA ALA A 96 -7.20 -16.55 -25.80
C ALA A 96 -7.72 -16.20 -27.21
N GLU A 97 -7.58 -14.94 -27.64
CA GLU A 97 -7.96 -14.51 -29.00
C GLU A 97 -7.08 -15.09 -30.12
N ARG A 98 -5.93 -15.69 -29.77
CA ARG A 98 -5.00 -16.29 -30.74
C ARG A 98 -5.23 -17.79 -30.95
N LEU A 99 -6.12 -18.42 -30.18
CA LEU A 99 -6.50 -19.83 -30.27
C LEU A 99 -7.79 -19.99 -31.06
#